data_AF-A0A2G9LQ91-F1
#
_entry.id   AF-A0A2G9LQ91-F1
#
_cell.length_a   1.000
_cell.length_b   1.000
_cell.length_c   1.000
_cell.angle_alpha   90.00
_cell.angle_beta   90.00
_cell.angle_gamma   90.00
#
_symmetry.space_group_name_H-M   'P 1'
#
loop_
_entity.id
_entity.type
_entity.pdbx_description
1 polymer ?
#
loop_
_entity_poly.entity_id
_entity_poly.type
_entity_poly.pdbx_seq_one_letter_code
_entity_poly.pdbx_strand_id
1 'polypeptide(L)'
;MTTLFSYERKGATLREHKLSKQLLSSLLKRRGTLIWLDLERPSSEELHILQEVLAIHPLVCEDMSHSKTRAKLESYPGYHYLILYALTHAKDIEPVKMDYLVGKNFLVTSRLKPLESVHRLIDHRERIGLLMGKGLDFLVHAIVDTETDNLFPLLEKLDDRLDEIEEVILTSGAEHLDDI
;
A
#
# COMPACT_ATOMS: atom_id res chain seq x y z
N MET A 1 -11.64 -3.93 5.14
CA MET A 1 -12.27 -2.76 5.80
C MET A 1 -11.98 -1.51 4.99
N THR A 2 -12.96 -0.61 4.83
CA THR A 2 -12.79 0.64 4.08
C THR A 2 -12.80 1.83 5.01
N THR A 3 -11.81 2.72 4.85
CA THR A 3 -11.65 3.90 5.69
C THR A 3 -11.37 5.13 4.85
N LEU A 4 -12.16 6.19 5.03
CA LEU A 4 -12.00 7.46 4.33
C LEU A 4 -11.60 8.56 5.32
N PHE A 5 -10.40 9.13 5.14
CA PHE A 5 -9.92 10.29 5.85
C PHE A 5 -9.99 11.54 4.99
N SER A 6 -10.43 12.65 5.60
CA SER A 6 -10.27 14.00 5.05
C SER A 6 -9.40 14.83 5.99
N TYR A 7 -8.41 15.51 5.43
CA TYR A 7 -7.59 16.46 6.15
C TYR A 7 -7.82 17.87 5.61
N GLU A 8 -8.33 18.76 6.45
CA GLU A 8 -8.51 20.18 6.12
C GLU A 8 -7.26 20.95 6.56
N ARG A 9 -6.50 21.48 5.58
CA ARG A 9 -5.27 22.27 5.87
C ARG A 9 -5.57 23.48 6.74
N LYS A 10 -6.70 24.14 6.49
CA LYS A 10 -7.18 25.25 7.31
C LYS A 10 -7.72 24.68 8.62
N GLY A 11 -6.97 24.86 9.71
CA GLY A 11 -7.31 24.31 11.03
C GLY A 11 -6.74 22.91 11.29
N ALA A 12 -5.87 22.39 10.40
CA ALA A 12 -5.14 21.14 10.58
C ALA A 12 -5.98 19.96 11.11
N THR A 13 -7.20 19.82 10.59
CA THR A 13 -8.20 18.91 11.16
C THR A 13 -8.29 17.64 10.32
N LEU A 14 -8.05 16.49 10.95
CA LEU A 14 -8.32 15.17 10.38
C LEU A 14 -9.73 14.70 10.78
N ARG A 15 -10.48 14.14 9.84
CA ARG A 15 -11.78 13.52 10.08
C ARG A 15 -11.87 12.19 9.34
N GLU A 16 -12.43 11.18 9.99
CA GLU A 16 -12.80 9.92 9.36
C GLU A 16 -14.27 9.93 8.96
N HIS A 17 -14.57 9.26 7.86
CA HIS A 17 -15.90 9.14 7.31
C HIS A 17 -16.15 7.73 6.77
N LYS A 18 -17.42 7.39 6.60
CA LYS A 18 -17.83 6.28 5.75
C LYS A 18 -17.82 6.75 4.28
N LEU A 19 -17.31 5.91 3.39
CA LEU A 19 -17.33 6.19 1.96
C LEU A 19 -18.76 6.31 1.42
N SER A 20 -19.02 7.37 0.67
CA SER A 20 -20.20 7.51 -0.20
C SER A 20 -19.86 8.39 -1.40
N LYS A 21 -20.55 8.18 -2.52
CA LYS A 21 -20.37 8.95 -3.77
C LYS A 21 -20.51 10.46 -3.54
N GLN A 22 -21.56 10.87 -2.83
CA GLN A 22 -21.86 12.28 -2.57
C GLN A 22 -20.78 12.91 -1.68
N LEU A 23 -20.35 12.21 -0.62
CA LEU A 23 -19.35 12.73 0.29
C LEU A 23 -18.00 12.91 -0.41
N LEU A 24 -17.51 11.87 -1.09
CA LEU A 24 -16.23 11.93 -1.81
C LEU A 24 -16.23 13.07 -2.84
N SER A 25 -17.30 13.17 -3.63
CA SER A 25 -17.49 14.26 -4.60
C SER A 25 -17.47 15.64 -3.95
N SER A 26 -18.06 15.77 -2.75
CA SER A 26 -18.09 17.03 -2.02
C SER A 26 -16.71 17.41 -1.47
N LEU A 27 -15.94 16.45 -0.95
CA LEU A 27 -14.62 16.67 -0.36
C LEU A 27 -13.60 17.07 -1.44
N LEU A 28 -13.66 16.45 -2.62
CA LEU A 28 -12.75 16.77 -3.73
C LEU A 28 -12.87 18.22 -4.21
N LYS A 29 -14.06 18.80 -4.12
CA LYS A 29 -14.34 20.20 -4.50
C LYS A 29 -13.87 21.21 -3.45
N ARG A 30 -13.60 20.78 -2.20
CA ARG A 30 -13.16 21.67 -1.12
C ARG A 30 -11.71 22.05 -1.30
N ARG A 31 -11.44 23.35 -1.42
CA ARG A 31 -10.07 23.87 -1.52
C ARG A 31 -9.32 23.63 -0.21
N GLY A 32 -8.09 23.13 -0.32
CA GLY A 32 -7.23 22.87 0.84
C GLY A 32 -7.60 21.61 1.61
N THR A 33 -8.49 20.76 1.08
CA THR A 33 -8.79 19.44 1.63
C THR A 33 -7.96 18.39 0.90
N LEU A 34 -7.30 17.54 1.67
CA LEU A 34 -6.63 16.33 1.19
C LEU A 34 -7.45 15.12 1.61
N ILE A 35 -7.46 14.07 0.80
CA ILE A 35 -8.25 12.86 1.02
C ILE A 35 -7.32 11.67 1.02
N TRP A 36 -7.49 10.77 1.96
CA TRP A 36 -6.92 9.43 1.90
C TRP A 36 -8.04 8.40 2.05
N LEU A 37 -8.21 7.55 1.05
CA LEU A 37 -9.17 6.45 1.04
C LEU A 37 -8.41 5.13 1.04
N ASP A 38 -8.47 4.39 2.14
CA ASP A 38 -7.94 3.03 2.24
C ASP A 38 -9.04 1.99 1.98
N LEU A 39 -8.78 1.10 1.02
CA LEU A 39 -9.71 0.07 0.56
C LEU A 39 -9.09 -1.32 0.74
N GLU A 40 -9.42 -1.99 1.84
CA GLU A 40 -9.10 -3.39 2.02
C GLU A 40 -10.27 -4.28 1.58
N ARG A 41 -10.00 -5.10 0.56
CA ARG A 41 -10.96 -5.94 -0.16
C ARG A 41 -12.10 -5.10 -0.74
N PRO A 42 -11.81 -4.17 -1.66
CA PRO A 42 -12.83 -3.29 -2.22
C PRO A 42 -13.95 -4.11 -2.86
N SER A 43 -15.18 -3.71 -2.59
CA SER A 43 -16.37 -4.19 -3.29
C SER A 43 -16.51 -3.54 -4.66
N SER A 44 -17.29 -4.17 -5.54
CA SER A 44 -17.59 -3.62 -6.87
C SER A 44 -18.26 -2.24 -6.79
N GLU A 45 -19.05 -1.98 -5.75
CA GLU A 45 -19.67 -0.67 -5.52
C GLU A 45 -18.62 0.41 -5.23
N GLU A 46 -17.63 0.10 -4.38
CA GLU A 46 -16.57 1.05 -4.04
C GLU A 46 -15.68 1.35 -5.26
N LEU A 47 -15.33 0.32 -6.04
CA LEU A 47 -14.60 0.52 -7.30
C LEU A 47 -15.40 1.35 -8.30
N HIS A 48 -16.71 1.15 -8.39
CA HIS A 48 -17.58 1.96 -9.24
C HIS A 48 -17.60 3.44 -8.80
N ILE A 49 -17.63 3.71 -7.49
CA ILE A 49 -17.51 5.07 -6.96
C ILE A 49 -16.18 5.72 -7.38
N LEU A 50 -15.06 4.98 -7.35
CA LEU A 50 -13.78 5.52 -7.82
C LEU A 50 -13.83 5.88 -9.31
N GLN A 51 -14.38 5.02 -10.16
CA GLN A 51 -14.50 5.28 -11.59
C GLN A 51 -15.31 6.55 -11.87
N GLU A 52 -16.48 6.68 -11.23
CA GLU A 52 -17.38 7.82 -11.51
C GLU A 52 -16.89 9.14 -10.90
N VAL A 53 -16.34 9.10 -9.68
CA VAL A 53 -16.04 10.32 -8.91
C VAL A 53 -14.62 10.81 -9.14
N LEU A 54 -13.66 9.89 -9.27
CA LEU A 54 -12.25 10.21 -9.47
C LEU A 54 -11.82 10.07 -10.93
N ALA A 55 -12.73 9.66 -11.82
CA ALA A 55 -12.44 9.38 -13.23
C ALA A 55 -11.32 8.34 -13.42
N ILE A 56 -11.27 7.33 -12.55
CA ILE A 56 -10.28 6.25 -12.64
C ILE A 56 -10.57 5.39 -13.86
N HIS A 57 -9.53 5.09 -14.63
CA HIS A 57 -9.65 4.28 -15.84
C HIS A 57 -10.16 2.87 -15.50
N PRO A 58 -11.11 2.28 -16.27
CA PRO A 58 -11.68 0.97 -15.96
C PRO A 58 -10.65 -0.15 -15.77
N LEU A 59 -9.58 -0.17 -16.60
CA LEU A 59 -8.48 -1.14 -16.47
C LEU A 59 -7.75 -1.05 -15.13
N VAL A 60 -7.68 0.13 -14.51
CA VAL A 60 -7.06 0.29 -13.19
C VAL A 60 -7.94 -0.35 -12.11
N CYS A 61 -9.27 -0.20 -12.20
CA CYS A 61 -10.18 -0.88 -11.27
C CYS A 61 -10.21 -2.40 -11.48
N GLU A 62 -10.08 -2.85 -12.72
CA GLU A 62 -9.87 -4.26 -13.04
C GLU A 62 -8.57 -4.76 -12.40
N ASP A 63 -7.44 -4.07 -12.58
CA ASP A 63 -6.16 -4.41 -11.97
C ASP A 63 -6.26 -4.46 -10.42
N MET A 64 -6.93 -3.50 -9.78
CA MET A 64 -7.19 -3.48 -8.33
C MET A 64 -7.96 -4.71 -7.82
N SER A 65 -8.72 -5.36 -8.69
CA SER A 65 -9.48 -6.58 -8.37
C SER A 65 -8.63 -7.86 -8.49
N HIS A 66 -7.43 -7.78 -9.05
CA HIS A 66 -6.50 -8.89 -9.21
C HIS A 66 -5.44 -8.91 -8.11
N SER A 67 -5.07 -10.11 -7.66
CA SER A 67 -4.10 -10.30 -6.57
C SER A 67 -2.64 -10.22 -7.00
N LYS A 68 -2.35 -10.32 -8.30
CA LYS A 68 -0.99 -10.38 -8.84
C LYS A 68 -0.88 -9.56 -10.11
N THR A 69 -0.09 -8.48 -10.03
CA THR A 69 0.30 -7.64 -11.16
C THR A 69 1.71 -7.14 -10.89
N ARG A 70 2.56 -7.05 -11.92
CA ARG A 70 3.94 -6.55 -11.73
C ARG A 70 3.93 -5.16 -11.11
N ALA A 71 4.90 -4.90 -10.24
CA ALA A 71 5.15 -3.56 -9.73
C ALA A 71 5.39 -2.60 -10.90
N LYS A 72 4.71 -1.46 -10.88
CA LYS A 72 4.71 -0.49 -11.98
C LYS A 72 4.31 0.89 -11.49
N LEU A 73 4.72 1.91 -12.23
CA LEU A 73 4.23 3.27 -12.10
C LEU A 73 3.72 3.71 -13.47
N GLU A 74 2.44 4.05 -13.55
CA GLU A 74 1.77 4.55 -14.74
C GLU A 74 1.20 5.94 -14.47
N SER A 75 1.26 6.82 -15.47
CA SER A 75 0.67 8.16 -15.37
C SER A 75 -0.62 8.20 -16.18
N TYR A 76 -1.71 8.60 -15.52
CA TYR A 76 -3.01 8.84 -16.14
C TYR A 76 -3.34 10.34 -16.06
N PRO A 77 -4.25 10.85 -16.90
CA PRO A 77 -4.77 12.20 -16.73
C PRO A 77 -5.36 12.40 -15.32
N GLY A 78 -4.70 13.20 -14.49
CA GLY A 78 -5.18 13.60 -13.16
C GLY A 78 -4.67 12.76 -11.98
N TYR A 79 -4.01 11.61 -12.21
CA TYR A 79 -3.44 10.79 -11.16
C TYR A 79 -2.30 9.88 -11.64
N HIS A 80 -1.46 9.44 -10.71
CA HIS A 80 -0.49 8.37 -10.92
C HIS A 80 -0.98 7.07 -10.30
N TYR A 81 -0.80 5.95 -11.01
CA TYR A 81 -1.08 4.62 -10.52
C TYR A 81 0.23 3.89 -10.23
N LEU A 82 0.44 3.55 -8.97
CA LEU A 82 1.61 2.82 -8.50
C LEU A 82 1.17 1.47 -7.93
N ILE A 83 1.87 0.41 -8.29
CA ILE A 83 1.73 -0.92 -7.69
C ILE A 83 3.05 -1.27 -7.02
N LEU A 84 2.98 -1.58 -5.72
CA LEU A 84 4.10 -2.10 -4.94
C LEU A 84 3.67 -3.35 -4.17
N TYR A 85 4.63 -4.01 -3.54
CA TYR A 85 4.41 -5.21 -2.74
C TYR A 85 4.81 -4.96 -1.29
N ALA A 86 3.92 -5.38 -0.40
CA ALA A 86 4.12 -5.48 1.03
C ALA A 86 4.21 -6.95 1.44
N LEU A 87 4.59 -7.23 2.68
CA LEU A 87 4.61 -8.59 3.23
C LEU A 87 3.60 -8.74 4.37
N THR A 88 2.99 -9.92 4.44
CA THR A 88 2.25 -10.32 5.65
C THR A 88 3.23 -10.64 6.79
N HIS A 89 2.85 -10.28 8.02
CA HIS A 89 3.54 -10.67 9.26
C HIS A 89 3.00 -12.00 9.82
N ALA A 90 2.56 -12.91 8.94
CA ALA A 90 2.00 -14.21 9.32
C ALA A 90 3.07 -15.31 9.38
N LYS A 91 2.71 -16.51 9.83
CA LYS A 91 3.58 -17.71 9.75
C LYS A 91 4.07 -17.96 8.32
N ASP A 92 3.22 -17.68 7.35
CA ASP A 92 3.56 -17.73 5.92
C ASP A 92 3.70 -16.28 5.42
N ILE A 93 4.94 -15.87 5.19
CA ILE A 93 5.26 -14.57 4.60
C ILE A 93 4.84 -14.61 3.14
N GLU A 94 3.81 -13.84 2.81
CA GLU A 94 3.27 -13.75 1.46
C GLU A 94 3.33 -12.32 0.93
N PRO A 95 3.70 -12.13 -0.34
CA PRO A 95 3.62 -10.82 -0.96
C PRO A 95 2.16 -10.40 -1.15
N VAL A 96 1.84 -9.21 -0.63
CA VAL A 96 0.55 -8.55 -0.80
C VAL A 96 0.73 -7.40 -1.77
N LYS A 97 0.05 -7.47 -2.90
CA LYS A 97 -0.03 -6.36 -3.85
C LYS A 97 -0.78 -5.19 -3.20
N MET A 98 -0.18 -4.00 -3.28
CA MET A 98 -0.73 -2.74 -2.80
C MET A 98 -0.82 -1.75 -3.96
N ASP A 99 -2.04 -1.30 -4.23
CA ASP A 99 -2.37 -0.32 -5.27
C ASP A 99 -2.40 1.08 -4.65
N TYR A 100 -1.79 2.06 -5.32
CA TYR A 100 -1.80 3.47 -4.93
C TYR A 100 -2.28 4.33 -6.10
N LEU A 101 -3.35 5.09 -5.91
CA LEU A 101 -3.80 6.12 -6.83
C LEU A 101 -3.51 7.49 -6.20
N VAL A 102 -2.53 8.20 -6.75
CA VAL A 102 -2.06 9.48 -6.23
C VAL A 102 -2.54 10.59 -7.16
N GLY A 103 -3.60 11.28 -6.75
CA GLY A 103 -4.12 12.45 -7.44
C GLY A 103 -3.67 13.77 -6.80
N LYS A 104 -4.14 14.88 -7.35
CA LYS A 104 -3.78 16.23 -6.87
C LYS A 104 -4.11 16.47 -5.39
N ASN A 105 -5.23 15.95 -4.91
CA ASN A 105 -5.69 16.12 -3.53
C ASN A 105 -6.33 14.85 -2.95
N PHE A 106 -6.08 13.70 -3.56
CA PHE A 106 -6.52 12.41 -3.05
C PHE A 106 -5.41 11.37 -3.15
N LEU A 107 -5.40 10.46 -2.20
CA LEU A 107 -4.68 9.19 -2.21
C LEU A 107 -5.72 8.08 -2.07
N VAL A 108 -5.71 7.10 -2.96
CA VAL A 108 -6.41 5.83 -2.73
C VAL A 108 -5.36 4.76 -2.53
N THR A 109 -5.48 3.99 -1.45
CA THR A 109 -4.71 2.76 -1.24
C THR A 109 -5.64 1.57 -1.33
N SER A 110 -5.22 0.47 -1.96
CA SER A 110 -6.04 -0.74 -2.01
C SER A 110 -5.24 -2.03 -1.97
N ARG A 111 -5.82 -3.04 -1.33
CA ARG A 111 -5.25 -4.39 -1.17
C ARG A 111 -6.33 -5.44 -0.99
N LEU A 112 -6.06 -6.68 -1.38
CA LEU A 112 -6.98 -7.81 -1.22
C LEU A 112 -6.74 -8.65 0.05
N LYS A 113 -5.60 -8.45 0.71
CA LYS A 113 -5.25 -9.09 1.99
C LYS A 113 -4.99 -8.03 3.05
N PRO A 114 -5.28 -8.31 4.34
CA PRO A 114 -4.98 -7.39 5.42
C PRO A 114 -3.47 -7.17 5.54
N LEU A 115 -3.08 -5.96 5.94
CA LEU A 115 -1.70 -5.57 6.20
C LEU A 115 -1.65 -4.86 7.55
N GLU A 116 -0.94 -5.46 8.49
CA GLU A 116 -0.88 -4.99 9.87
C GLU A 116 -0.21 -3.61 9.97
N SER A 117 0.81 -3.35 9.16
CA SER A 117 1.46 -2.05 9.01
C SER A 117 0.48 -0.92 8.68
N VAL A 118 -0.45 -1.16 7.74
CA VAL A 118 -1.48 -0.20 7.36
C VAL A 118 -2.53 -0.05 8.46
N HIS A 119 -2.96 -1.16 9.08
CA HIS A 119 -3.87 -1.11 10.24
C HIS A 119 -3.28 -0.29 11.38
N ARG A 120 -2.02 -0.54 11.73
CA ARG A 120 -1.29 0.24 12.75
C ARG A 120 -1.25 1.72 12.37
N LEU A 121 -1.04 2.08 11.11
CA LEU A 121 -1.09 3.49 10.70
C LEU A 121 -2.49 4.09 10.88
N ILE A 122 -3.54 3.36 10.49
CA ILE A 122 -4.96 3.77 10.62
C ILE A 122 -5.34 4.03 12.08
N ASP A 123 -4.85 3.19 13.01
CA ASP A 123 -5.11 3.34 14.44
C ASP A 123 -4.45 4.61 15.04
N HIS A 124 -3.38 5.12 14.43
CA HIS A 124 -2.64 6.31 14.88
C HIS A 124 -3.06 7.58 14.14
N ARG A 125 -4.30 8.03 14.38
CA ARG A 125 -4.91 9.21 13.72
C ARG A 125 -4.06 10.48 13.78
N GLU A 126 -3.39 10.75 14.90
CA GLU A 126 -2.53 11.93 15.03
C GLU A 126 -1.35 11.87 14.03
N ARG A 127 -0.74 10.69 13.86
CA ARG A 127 0.32 10.47 12.87
C ARG A 127 -0.19 10.71 11.45
N ILE A 128 -1.40 10.26 11.12
CA ILE A 128 -2.02 10.51 9.82
C ILE A 128 -2.18 12.02 9.58
N GLY A 129 -2.70 12.76 10.56
CA GLY A 129 -2.87 14.21 10.46
C GLY A 129 -1.54 14.94 10.24
N LEU A 130 -0.48 14.53 10.94
CA LEU A 130 0.87 15.06 10.74
C LEU A 130 1.42 14.79 9.33
N LEU A 131 1.25 13.56 8.83
CA LEU A 131 1.70 13.16 7.49
C LEU A 131 0.94 13.91 6.40
N MET A 132 -0.40 13.90 6.45
CA MET A 132 -1.23 14.63 5.49
C MET A 132 -1.02 16.14 5.56
N GLY A 133 -0.67 16.69 6.74
CA GLY A 133 -0.28 18.08 6.90
C GLY A 133 0.95 18.48 6.09
N LYS A 134 1.90 17.55 5.90
CA LYS A 134 3.07 17.73 5.04
C LYS A 134 2.73 17.52 3.56
N GLY A 135 1.83 16.58 3.27
CA GLY A 135 1.33 16.31 1.92
C GLY A 135 0.94 14.85 1.72
N LEU A 136 0.25 14.54 0.61
CA LEU A 136 -0.12 13.17 0.28
C LEU A 136 1.08 12.34 -0.18
N ASP A 137 2.05 12.97 -0.81
CA ASP A 137 3.37 12.44 -1.12
C ASP A 137 4.11 11.95 0.14
N PHE A 138 4.07 12.72 1.23
CA PHE A 138 4.63 12.29 2.51
C PHE A 138 3.91 11.08 3.10
N LEU A 139 2.59 11.00 2.94
CA LEU A 139 1.81 9.85 3.39
C LEU A 139 2.15 8.60 2.55
N VAL A 140 2.22 8.73 1.22
CA VAL A 140 2.67 7.64 0.33
C VAL A 140 4.06 7.17 0.73
N HIS A 141 5.01 8.10 0.87
CA HIS A 141 6.36 7.79 1.33
C HIS A 141 6.34 7.00 2.64
N ALA A 142 5.63 7.49 3.67
CA ALA A 142 5.61 6.82 4.98
C ALA A 142 5.04 5.40 4.93
N ILE A 143 4.03 5.14 4.08
CA ILE A 143 3.50 3.79 3.88
C ILE A 143 4.57 2.94 3.17
N VAL A 144 5.12 3.41 2.05
CA VAL A 144 6.11 2.66 1.26
C VAL A 144 7.38 2.35 2.05
N ASP A 145 7.87 3.31 2.83
CA ASP A 145 9.02 3.19 3.73
C ASP A 145 8.78 2.06 4.74
N THR A 146 7.62 2.07 5.41
CA THR A 146 7.23 1.00 6.35
C THR A 146 7.14 -0.37 5.67
N GLU A 147 6.57 -0.46 4.46
CA GLU A 147 6.49 -1.73 3.74
C GLU A 147 7.85 -2.22 3.25
N THR A 148 8.74 -1.30 2.89
CA THR A 148 10.11 -1.62 2.46
C THR A 148 10.93 -2.12 3.65
N ASP A 149 10.81 -1.47 4.81
CA ASP A 149 11.47 -1.90 6.05
C ASP A 149 11.05 -3.31 6.46
N ASN A 150 9.78 -3.66 6.25
CA ASN A 150 9.27 -5.00 6.53
C ASN A 150 9.89 -6.10 5.64
N LEU A 151 10.61 -5.75 4.55
CA LEU A 151 11.32 -6.71 3.70
C LEU A 151 12.64 -7.20 4.32
N PHE A 152 13.33 -6.38 5.11
CA PHE A 152 14.67 -6.71 5.61
C PHE A 152 14.71 -8.00 6.45
N PRO A 153 13.78 -8.24 7.40
CA PRO A 153 13.78 -9.50 8.15
C PRO A 153 13.57 -10.75 7.27
N LEU A 154 12.96 -10.61 6.09
CA LEU A 154 12.85 -11.71 5.14
C LEU A 154 14.18 -11.93 4.40
N LEU A 155 14.87 -10.85 4.03
CA LEU A 155 16.19 -10.93 3.38
C LEU A 155 17.21 -11.59 4.32
N GLU A 156 17.25 -11.18 5.58
CA GLU A 156 18.13 -11.79 6.59
C GLU A 156 17.90 -13.31 6.72
N LYS A 157 16.63 -13.75 6.75
CA LYS A 157 16.29 -15.19 6.78
C LYS A 157 16.69 -15.93 5.51
N LEU A 158 16.69 -15.25 4.36
CA LEU A 158 17.14 -15.85 3.10
C LEU A 158 18.66 -15.99 3.11
N ASP A 159 19.38 -15.00 3.63
CA ASP A 159 20.83 -15.03 3.79
C ASP A 159 21.23 -16.17 4.74
N ASP A 160 20.61 -16.28 5.92
CA ASP A 160 20.84 -17.38 6.87
C ASP A 160 20.66 -18.76 6.21
N ARG A 161 19.61 -18.90 5.37
CA ARG A 161 19.33 -20.15 4.65
C ARG A 161 20.33 -20.45 3.53
N LEU A 162 20.90 -19.42 2.92
CA LEU A 162 21.96 -19.59 1.92
C LEU A 162 23.24 -20.08 2.60
N ASP A 163 23.58 -19.53 3.76
CA ASP A 163 24.73 -19.96 4.56
C ASP A 163 24.59 -21.43 5.00
N GLU A 164 23.40 -21.83 5.46
CA GLU A 164 23.11 -23.24 5.80
C GLU A 164 23.30 -24.18 4.60
N ILE A 165 22.83 -23.78 3.41
CA ILE A 165 22.99 -24.58 2.19
C ILE A 165 24.46 -24.65 1.78
N GLU A 166 25.20 -23.55 1.91
CA GLU A 166 26.63 -23.49 1.63
C GLU A 166 27.42 -24.44 2.55
N GLU A 167 27.14 -24.43 3.85
CA GLU A 167 27.80 -25.34 4.82
C GLU A 167 27.54 -26.80 4.47
N VAL A 168 26.31 -27.17 4.09
CA VAL A 168 25.95 -28.54 3.67
C VAL A 168 26.73 -28.96 2.41
N ILE A 169 26.88 -28.07 1.43
CA ILE A 169 27.62 -28.35 0.19
C ILE A 169 29.12 -28.52 0.48
N LEU A 170 29.70 -27.66 1.30
CA LEU A 170 31.13 -27.71 1.64
C LEU A 170 31.47 -28.97 2.46
N THR A 171 30.63 -29.32 3.44
CA THR A 171 30.82 -30.53 4.25
C THR A 171 30.62 -31.81 3.43
N SER A 172 29.60 -31.85 2.55
CA SER A 172 29.34 -33.01 1.68
C SER A 172 30.37 -33.14 0.54
N GLY A 173 30.97 -32.04 0.09
CA GLY A 173 32.02 -32.02 -0.93
C GLY A 173 33.42 -32.35 -0.39
N ALA A 174 33.69 -32.03 0.88
CA ALA A 174 34.96 -32.34 1.53
C ALA A 174 35.19 -33.87 1.69
N GLU A 175 34.13 -34.66 1.88
CA GLU A 175 34.23 -36.12 1.93
C GLU A 175 34.66 -36.79 0.60
N HIS A 176 34.71 -36.04 -0.52
CA HIS A 176 35.11 -36.57 -1.83
C HIS A 176 36.48 -36.09 -2.32
N LEU A 177 37.17 -35.22 -1.57
CA LEU A 177 38.50 -34.71 -1.94
C LEU A 177 39.65 -35.39 -1.16
N ASP A 178 39.34 -36.13 -0.09
CA ASP A 178 40.34 -36.91 0.65
C ASP A 178 40.63 -38.30 0.02
N ASP A 179 39.91 -38.68 -1.04
CA ASP A 179 40.02 -39.98 -1.74
C ASP A 179 40.68 -39.88 -3.15
N ILE A 180 41.36 -38.77 -3.49
CA ILE A 180 42.13 -38.60 -4.75
C ILE A 180 43.59 -38.25 -4.44
#